data_AF-A0A917J2C7-F1
#
_entry.id   AF-A0A917J2C7-F1
#
_cell.length_a   1.000
_cell.length_b   1.000
_cell.length_c   1.000
_cell.angle_alpha   90.00
_cell.angle_beta   90.00
_cell.angle_gamma   90.00
#
_symmetry.space_group_name_H-M   'P 1'
#
loop_
_entity.id
_entity.type
_entity.pdbx_description
1 polymer ?
#
loop_
_entity_poly.entity_id
_entity_poly.type
_entity_poly.pdbx_seq_one_letter_code
_entity_poly.pdbx_strand_id
1 'polypeptide(L)' 'MAITPVSVEAVQELHDYFSANESRIPTSLHITKAELVNDAPWLINECFAMLSDEAIPERIRNMRLDMLKRIRAAMEAKEE' A
#
# COMPACT_ATOMS: atom_id res chain seq x y z
N MET A 1 13.95 -1.61 -19.57
CA MET A 1 12.75 -2.01 -18.80
C MET A 1 11.80 -0.84 -18.83
N ALA A 2 10.62 -0.98 -19.44
CA ALA A 2 9.63 0.09 -19.48
C ALA A 2 9.10 0.31 -18.06
N ILE A 3 9.29 1.51 -17.53
CA ILE A 3 8.70 1.94 -16.28
C ILE A 3 7.27 2.31 -16.68
N THR A 4 6.30 1.44 -16.39
CA THR A 4 4.90 1.83 -16.54
C THR A 4 4.64 2.98 -15.57
N PRO A 5 4.08 4.10 -16.05
CA PRO A 5 3.72 5.19 -15.17
C PRO A 5 2.75 4.65 -14.13
N VAL A 6 2.88 5.14 -12.90
CA VAL A 6 1.93 4.82 -11.83
C VAL A 6 0.56 5.32 -12.28
N SER A 7 -0.33 4.42 -12.67
CA SER A 7 -1.69 4.78 -13.07
C SER A 7 -2.42 5.37 -11.87
N VAL A 8 -2.93 6.58 -12.02
CA VAL A 8 -3.74 7.27 -11.00
C VAL A 8 -4.92 6.41 -10.57
N GLU A 9 -5.52 5.67 -11.51
CA GLU A 9 -6.58 4.69 -11.27
C GLU A 9 -6.15 3.62 -10.26
N ALA A 10 -4.95 3.06 -10.39
CA ALA A 10 -4.47 2.01 -9.48
C ALA A 10 -4.22 2.54 -8.06
N VAL A 11 -3.79 3.80 -7.92
CA VAL A 11 -3.64 4.45 -6.61
C VAL A 11 -5.02 4.70 -6.00
N GLN A 12 -5.97 5.17 -6.81
CA GLN A 12 -7.34 5.42 -6.39
C GLN A 12 -8.02 4.13 -5.92
N GLU A 13 -7.92 3.03 -6.67
CA GLU A 13 -8.47 1.73 -6.27
C GLU A 13 -7.93 1.23 -4.93
N LEU A 14 -6.63 1.41 -4.68
CA LEU A 14 -6.02 1.06 -3.39
C LEU A 14 -6.54 1.98 -2.28
N HIS A 15 -6.67 3.27 -2.55
CA HIS A 15 -7.18 4.24 -1.58
C HIS A 15 -8.62 3.93 -1.17
N ASP A 16 -9.49 3.67 -2.15
CA ASP A 16 -10.88 3.24 -1.92
C ASP A 16 -10.94 1.92 -1.12
N TYR A 17 -10.09 0.93 -1.44
CA TYR A 17 -10.02 -0.32 -0.69
C TYR A 17 -9.62 -0.10 0.77
N PHE A 18 -8.54 0.65 1.03
CA PHE A 18 -8.07 0.89 2.40
C PHE A 18 -9.00 1.78 3.19
N SER A 19 -9.66 2.75 2.55
CA SER A 19 -10.67 3.58 3.22
C SER A 19 -11.92 2.78 3.56
N ALA A 20 -12.39 1.90 2.67
CA ALA A 20 -13.51 1.00 2.95
C ALA A 20 -13.19 -0.04 4.05
N ASN A 21 -11.93 -0.43 4.18
CA ASN A 21 -11.46 -1.40 5.17
C ASN A 21 -10.76 -0.76 6.36
N GLU A 22 -10.82 0.56 6.55
CA GLU A 22 -10.03 1.29 7.56
C GLU A 22 -10.19 0.69 8.95
N SER A 23 -11.44 0.41 9.35
CA SER A 23 -11.80 -0.22 10.62
C SER A 23 -11.30 -1.66 10.79
N ARG A 24 -10.87 -2.29 9.68
CA ARG A 24 -10.40 -3.69 9.61
C ARG A 24 -8.89 -3.78 9.40
N ILE A 25 -8.19 -2.65 9.19
CA ILE A 25 -6.74 -2.63 9.08
C ILE A 25 -6.16 -3.00 10.44
N PRO A 26 -5.46 -4.15 10.56
CA PRO A 26 -4.85 -4.50 11.83
C PRO A 26 -3.66 -3.58 12.09
N THR A 27 -3.45 -3.18 13.34
CA THR A 27 -2.27 -2.38 13.72
C THR A 27 -0.99 -3.12 13.31
N SER A 28 -0.93 -4.44 13.54
CA SER A 28 0.19 -5.28 13.12
C SER A 28 -0.20 -6.31 12.04
N LEU A 29 0.50 -6.27 10.90
CA LEU A 29 0.25 -7.11 9.74
C LEU A 29 1.54 -7.80 9.27
N HIS A 30 1.48 -9.12 9.12
CA HIS A 30 2.53 -9.86 8.44
C HIS A 30 2.35 -9.70 6.93
N ILE A 31 3.21 -8.92 6.29
CA ILE A 31 3.17 -8.73 4.84
C ILE A 31 3.87 -9.91 4.15
N THR A 32 4.90 -10.46 4.78
CA THR A 32 5.54 -11.70 4.36
C THR A 32 5.78 -12.61 5.58
N LYS A 33 6.22 -13.85 5.37
CA LYS A 33 6.56 -14.77 6.48
C LYS A 33 7.64 -14.23 7.42
N ALA A 34 8.47 -13.30 6.94
CA ALA A 34 9.56 -12.71 7.72
C ALA A 34 9.32 -11.23 8.07
N GLU A 35 8.42 -10.54 7.36
CA GLU A 35 8.17 -9.12 7.55
C GLU A 35 6.85 -8.87 8.26
N LEU A 36 6.99 -8.42 9.52
CA LEU A 36 5.91 -7.87 10.32
C LEU A 36 5.95 -6.35 10.25
N VAL A 37 4.85 -5.76 9.79
CA VAL A 37 4.60 -4.32 9.94
C VAL A 37 3.84 -4.13 11.24
N ASN A 38 4.42 -3.36 12.15
CA ASN A 38 3.86 -3.11 13.48
C ASN A 38 2.82 -1.99 13.49
N ASP A 39 2.78 -1.18 12.42
CA ASP A 39 1.83 -0.08 12.25
C ASP A 39 1.40 0.03 10.79
N ALA A 40 0.54 -0.90 10.37
CA ALA A 40 0.01 -0.93 9.02
C ALA A 40 -0.80 0.32 8.63
N PRO A 41 -1.69 0.89 9.48
CA PRO A 41 -2.44 2.08 9.10
C PRO A 41 -1.51 3.29 8.89
N TRP A 42 -0.50 3.47 9.74
CA TRP A 42 0.52 4.51 9.53
C TRP A 42 1.29 4.30 8.23
N LEU A 43 1.74 3.07 7.95
CA LEU A 43 2.49 2.76 6.73
C LEU A 43 1.66 3.01 5.46
N ILE A 44 0.37 2.67 5.48
CA ILE A 44 -0.54 2.91 4.36
C ILE A 44 -0.64 4.41 4.08
N ASN A 45 -0.86 5.22 5.12
CA ASN A 45 -0.97 6.67 5.00
C ASN A 45 0.34 7.30 4.47
N GLU A 46 1.50 6.87 4.99
CA GLU A 46 2.80 7.30 4.50
C GLU A 46 3.03 6.94 3.03
N CYS A 47 2.61 5.74 2.61
CA CYS A 47 2.70 5.33 1.21
C CYS A 47 1.85 6.25 0.33
N PHE A 48 0.63 6.59 0.73
CA PHE A 48 -0.22 7.52 -0.02
C PHE A 48 0.34 8.95 -0.04
N ALA A 49 0.85 9.45 1.09
CA ALA A 49 1.49 10.76 1.15
C ALA A 49 2.68 10.85 0.16
N MET A 50 3.51 9.81 0.08
CA MET A 50 4.62 9.74 -0.88
C MET A 50 4.16 9.57 -2.33
N LEU A 51 2.99 8.97 -2.57
CA LEU A 51 2.43 8.83 -3.92
C LEU A 51 1.82 10.14 -4.42
N SER A 52 1.28 10.96 -3.52
CA SER A 52 0.78 12.30 -3.81
C SER A 52 1.89 13.34 -3.96
N ASP A 53 3.11 13.05 -3.48
CA ASP A 53 4.26 13.93 -3.62
C ASP A 53 4.89 13.83 -5.02
N GLU A 54 4.71 14.89 -5.82
CA GLU A 54 5.24 14.98 -7.18
C GLU A 54 6.77 15.06 -7.23
N ALA A 55 7.44 15.43 -6.14
CA ALA A 55 8.91 15.46 -6.04
C ALA A 55 9.53 14.06 -5.89
N ILE A 56 8.73 13.04 -5.55
CA ILE A 56 9.21 11.67 -5.40
C ILE A 56 9.48 11.03 -6.77
N PRO A 57 10.63 10.39 -7.00
CA PRO A 57 10.92 9.70 -8.25
C PRO A 57 9.92 8.59 -8.54
N GLU A 58 9.55 8.40 -9.80
CA GLU A 58 8.57 7.38 -10.23
C GLU A 58 8.95 5.96 -9.77
N ARG A 59 10.25 5.64 -9.72
CA ARG A 59 10.73 4.37 -9.17
C ARG A 59 10.29 4.15 -7.73
N ILE A 60 10.37 5.19 -6.90
CA ILE A 60 9.98 5.13 -5.49
C ILE A 60 8.46 5.03 -5.38
N ARG A 61 7.71 5.80 -6.20
CA ARG A 61 6.25 5.68 -6.27
C ARG A 61 5.82 4.26 -6.61
N ASN A 62 6.44 3.62 -7.61
CA ASN A 62 6.19 2.23 -7.96
C ASN A 62 6.48 1.27 -6.79
N MET A 63 7.56 1.47 -6.03
CA MET A 63 7.85 0.66 -4.85
C MET A 63 6.81 0.83 -3.73
N ARG A 64 6.29 2.04 -3.52
CA ARG A 64 5.22 2.31 -2.53
C ARG A 64 3.89 1.70 -2.97
N LEU A 65 3.58 1.78 -4.26
CA LEU A 65 2.42 1.10 -4.82
C LEU A 65 2.50 -0.42 -4.63
N ASP A 66 3.67 -1.03 -4.87
CA ASP A 66 3.89 -2.46 -4.64
C ASP A 66 3.70 -2.83 -3.16
N MET A 67 4.19 -1.99 -2.24
CA MET A 67 3.98 -2.17 -0.81
C MET A 67 2.49 -2.17 -0.45
N LEU A 68 1.72 -1.19 -0.93
CA LEU A 68 0.27 -1.12 -0.71
C LEU A 68 -0.46 -2.36 -1.25
N LYS A 69 -0.07 -2.85 -2.43
CA LYS A 69 -0.64 -4.10 -2.99
C LYS A 69 -0.36 -5.31 -2.10
N ARG A 70 0.86 -5.42 -1.55
CA ARG A 70 1.21 -6.52 -0.63
C ARG A 70 0.46 -6.44 0.68
N ILE A 71 0.27 -5.23 1.24
CA ILE A 71 -0.53 -5.02 2.45
C ILE A 71 -1.96 -5.49 2.21
N ARG A 72 -2.57 -5.08 1.08
CA ARG A 72 -3.91 -5.54 0.69
C ARG A 72 -3.97 -7.07 0.62
N ALA A 73 -3.04 -7.70 -0.10
CA ALA A 73 -3.01 -9.16 -0.22
C ALA A 73 -2.86 -9.86 1.14
N ALA A 74 -2.06 -9.30 2.05
CA ALA A 74 -1.89 -9.82 3.40
C ALA A 74 -3.13 -9.62 4.29
N MET A 75 -3.91 -8.55 4.07
CA MET A 75 -5.20 -8.37 4.72
C MET A 75 -6.22 -9.39 4.22
N GLU A 76 -6.32 -9.57 2.89
CA GLU A 76 -7.21 -10.56 2.26
C GLU A 76 -6.86 -12.00 2.72
N ALA A 77 -5.56 -12.34 2.81
CA ALA A 77 -5.11 -13.65 3.28
C ALA A 77 -5.35 -13.93 4.77
N LYS A 78 -5.64 -12.91 5.59
CA LYS A 78 -6.03 -13.08 7.01
C LYS A 78 -7.52 -13.31 7.20
N GLU A 79 -8.34 -13.15 6.16
CA GLU A 79 -9.79 -13.37 6.21
C GLU A 79 -10.21 -14.81 5.84
N GLU A 80 -9.26 -15.67 5.42
CA GLU A 80 -9.43 -17.13 5.23
C GLU A 80 -9.06 -17.92 6.50
#